data_AF-A0A7C4UJI6-F1
#
_entry.id   AF-A0A7C4UJI6-F1
#
_cell.length_a   1.000
_cell.length_b   1.000
_cell.length_c   1.000
_cell.angle_alpha   90.00
_cell.angle_beta   90.00
_cell.angle_gamma   90.00
#
_symmetry.space_group_name_H-M   'P 1'
#
loop_
_entity.id
_entity.type
_entity.pdbx_description
1 polymer ?
#
loop_
_entity_poly.entity_id
_entity_poly.type
_entity_poly.pdbx_seq_one_letter_code
_entity_poly.pdbx_strand_id
1 'polypeptide(L)'
;MMIHSLCANMKRACVGDMAMRTKRTILLGVLCVLAVDSLAARAADKPAAKKITYQEHVQPILRDKCFSCHDSDKVKGGLDVTTYTKLMEGGGSGAV
;
A
#
# COMPACT_ATOMS: atom_id res chain seq x y z
N MET A 1 37.89 48.38 43.22
CA MET A 1 38.30 47.01 42.83
C MET A 1 37.17 45.95 42.96
N MET A 2 35.88 46.29 42.84
CA MET A 2 34.79 45.28 42.94
C MET A 2 33.88 45.17 41.69
N ILE A 3 33.91 46.16 40.78
CA ILE A 3 32.96 46.20 39.64
C ILE A 3 33.43 45.40 38.41
N HIS A 4 34.73 45.18 38.21
CA HIS A 4 35.24 44.38 37.09
C HIS A 4 35.17 42.85 37.30
N SER A 5 35.13 42.37 38.55
CA SER A 5 35.13 40.93 38.83
C SER A 5 33.74 40.29 38.65
N LEU A 6 32.65 41.03 38.90
CA LEU A 6 31.29 40.54 38.66
C LEU A 6 30.94 40.42 37.17
N CYS A 7 31.51 41.28 36.31
CA CYS A 7 31.23 41.26 34.87
C CYS A 7 31.90 40.06 34.14
N ALA A 8 33.05 39.60 34.64
CA ALA A 8 33.76 38.44 34.10
C ALA A 8 33.15 37.08 34.53
N ASN A 9 32.52 37.03 35.71
CA ASN A 9 31.92 35.80 36.24
C ASN A 9 30.54 35.50 35.59
N MET A 10 29.75 36.55 35.32
CA MET A 10 28.46 36.43 34.62
C MET A 10 28.63 35.88 33.18
N LYS A 11 29.68 36.29 32.46
CA LYS A 11 29.96 35.78 31.10
C LYS A 11 30.41 34.31 31.06
N ARG A 12 31.10 33.83 32.09
CA ARG A 12 31.54 32.43 32.20
C ARG A 12 30.38 31.47 32.52
N ALA A 13 29.42 31.91 33.33
CA ALA A 13 28.21 31.14 33.63
C ALA A 13 27.29 30.96 32.40
N CYS A 14 27.12 32.00 31.57
CA CYS A 14 26.31 31.88 30.35
C CYS A 14 26.94 30.98 29.26
N VAL A 15 28.27 30.96 29.12
CA VAL A 15 28.96 30.13 28.10
C VAL A 15 28.98 28.64 28.49
N GLY A 16 29.09 28.33 29.78
CA GLY A 16 29.06 26.94 30.28
C GLY A 16 27.70 26.25 30.12
N ASP A 17 26.60 26.97 30.33
CA ASP A 17 25.23 26.44 30.19
C ASP A 17 24.88 26.16 28.71
N MET A 18 25.38 27.00 27.78
CA MET A 18 25.18 26.82 26.34
C MET A 18 25.95 25.61 25.80
N ALA A 19 27.21 25.42 26.20
CA ALA A 19 28.04 24.28 25.77
C ALA A 19 27.51 22.91 26.25
N MET A 20 26.87 22.86 27.43
CA MET A 20 26.28 21.63 27.98
C MET A 20 24.92 21.29 27.36
N ARG A 21 24.12 22.29 26.99
CA ARG A 21 22.86 22.10 26.27
C ARG A 21 23.10 21.65 24.82
N THR A 22 24.09 22.22 24.14
CA THR A 22 24.45 21.83 22.76
C THR A 22 25.05 20.42 22.70
N LYS A 23 25.86 19.99 23.69
CA LYS A 23 26.35 18.62 23.76
C LYS A 23 25.25 17.59 24.05
N ARG A 24 24.27 17.92 24.91
CA ARG A 24 23.11 17.04 25.21
C ARG A 24 22.13 16.94 24.04
N THR A 25 21.92 18.02 23.28
CA THR A 25 21.05 17.99 22.09
C THR A 25 21.69 17.29 20.90
N ILE A 26 23.01 17.39 20.71
CA ILE A 26 23.73 16.62 19.69
C ILE A 26 23.73 15.11 20.03
N LEU A 27 23.95 14.74 21.30
CA LEU A 27 23.94 13.33 21.72
C LEU A 27 22.52 12.70 21.63
N LEU A 28 21.46 13.44 21.98
CA LEU A 28 20.07 12.99 21.78
C LEU A 28 19.67 12.95 20.29
N GLY A 29 20.15 13.89 19.49
CA GLY A 29 19.87 13.93 18.05
C GLY A 29 20.47 12.76 17.29
N VAL A 30 21.72 12.39 17.60
CA VAL A 30 22.41 11.24 16.98
C VAL A 30 21.77 9.91 17.39
N LEU A 31 21.28 9.78 18.64
CA LEU A 31 20.57 8.60 19.10
C LEU A 31 19.19 8.42 18.42
N CYS A 32 18.48 9.51 18.13
CA CYS A 32 17.25 9.47 17.34
C CYS A 32 17.50 9.12 15.86
N VAL A 33 18.60 9.60 15.28
CA VAL A 33 18.94 9.31 13.86
C VAL A 33 19.33 7.84 13.66
N LEU A 34 19.99 7.19 14.62
CA LEU A 34 20.31 5.76 14.51
C LEU A 34 19.09 4.84 14.70
N ALA A 35 18.03 5.31 15.36
CA ALA A 35 16.80 4.54 15.58
C ALA A 35 15.82 4.58 14.39
N VAL A 36 15.93 5.57 13.49
CA VAL A 36 14.99 5.74 12.36
C VAL A 36 15.34 4.92 11.11
N ASP A 37 16.58 4.46 10.96
CA ASP A 37 17.00 3.63 9.81
C ASP A 37 16.36 2.22 9.81
N SER A 38 15.88 1.74 10.97
CA SER A 38 15.27 0.41 11.08
C SER A 38 13.80 0.34 10.66
N LEU A 39 13.15 1.47 10.32
CA LEU A 39 11.72 1.50 9.99
C LEU A 39 11.44 1.56 8.46
N ALA A 40 12.45 1.63 7.62
CA ALA A 40 12.28 1.72 6.16
C ALA A 40 12.09 0.36 5.44
N ALA A 41 12.25 -0.78 6.13
CA ALA A 41 12.19 -2.11 5.52
C ALA A 41 10.82 -2.81 5.71
N ARG A 42 9.73 -2.14 5.34
CA ARG A 42 8.46 -2.80 4.98
C ARG A 42 7.79 -2.08 3.81
N ALA A 43 8.52 -1.96 2.70
CA ALA A 43 7.87 -1.78 1.42
C ALA A 43 7.04 -3.03 1.14
N ALA A 44 5.73 -2.82 0.99
CA ALA A 44 4.71 -3.85 0.95
C ALA A 44 4.94 -4.89 -0.16
N ASP A 45 5.02 -6.16 0.23
CA ASP A 45 4.56 -7.27 -0.61
C ASP A 45 3.05 -7.08 -0.82
N LYS A 46 2.66 -6.29 -1.83
CA LYS A 46 1.29 -6.36 -2.33
C LYS A 46 1.14 -7.76 -2.92
N PRO A 47 0.23 -8.61 -2.40
CA PRO A 47 -0.01 -9.90 -3.05
C PRO A 47 -0.35 -9.59 -4.51
N ALA A 48 0.39 -10.18 -5.43
CA ALA A 48 0.11 -10.05 -6.85
C ALA A 48 -1.39 -10.34 -7.04
N ALA A 49 -2.12 -9.39 -7.64
CA ALA A 49 -3.52 -9.56 -7.90
C ALA A 49 -3.69 -10.90 -8.66
N LYS A 50 -4.41 -11.85 -8.06
CA LYS A 50 -4.65 -13.14 -8.70
C LYS A 50 -5.26 -12.87 -10.07
N LYS A 51 -4.61 -13.35 -11.13
CA LYS A 51 -5.12 -13.20 -12.49
C LYS A 51 -6.41 -14.02 -12.58
N ILE A 52 -7.55 -13.33 -12.65
CA ILE A 52 -8.84 -13.96 -12.87
C ILE A 52 -8.96 -14.26 -14.36
N THR A 53 -8.97 -15.54 -14.71
CA THR A 53 -9.18 -16.03 -16.06
C THR A 53 -10.63 -16.50 -16.22
N TYR A 54 -11.22 -16.27 -17.40
CA TYR A 54 -12.58 -16.72 -17.71
C TYR A 54 -12.72 -18.24 -17.51
N GLN A 55 -11.74 -19.00 -17.98
CA GLN A 55 -11.82 -20.45 -18.02
C GLN A 55 -11.79 -21.10 -16.63
N GLU A 56 -10.96 -20.58 -15.71
CA GLU A 56 -10.87 -21.16 -14.36
C GLU A 56 -11.93 -20.61 -13.40
N HIS A 57 -12.37 -19.36 -13.58
CA HIS A 57 -13.19 -18.68 -12.58
C HIS A 57 -14.64 -18.47 -13.02
N VAL A 58 -14.87 -18.15 -14.30
CA VAL A 58 -16.21 -17.76 -14.80
C VAL A 58 -16.94 -18.95 -15.43
N GLN A 59 -16.24 -19.74 -16.25
CA GLN A 59 -16.81 -20.91 -16.92
C GLN A 59 -17.48 -21.91 -15.97
N PRO A 60 -16.92 -22.29 -14.80
CA PRO A 60 -17.60 -23.22 -13.90
C PRO A 60 -18.92 -22.67 -13.35
N ILE A 61 -18.98 -21.36 -13.09
CA ILE A 61 -20.21 -20.70 -12.60
C ILE A 61 -21.30 -20.75 -13.67
N LEU A 62 -20.94 -20.46 -14.93
CA LEU A 62 -21.86 -20.52 -16.06
C LEU A 62 -22.33 -21.96 -16.33
N ARG A 63 -21.45 -22.94 -16.15
CA ARG A 63 -21.80 -24.36 -16.26
C ARG A 63 -22.84 -24.77 -15.23
N ASP A 64 -22.68 -24.34 -13.98
CA ASP A 64 -23.57 -24.75 -12.90
C ASP A 64 -24.95 -24.07 -12.96
N LYS A 65 -25.03 -22.85 -13.51
CA LYS A 65 -26.26 -22.04 -13.46
C LYS A 65 -26.95 -21.86 -14.80
N CYS A 66 -26.20 -21.82 -15.90
CA CYS A 66 -26.71 -21.36 -17.20
C CYS A 66 -26.80 -22.50 -18.23
N PHE A 67 -25.93 -23.51 -18.19
CA PHE A 67 -25.90 -24.62 -19.18
C PHE A 67 -27.18 -25.47 -19.18
N SER A 68 -27.99 -25.41 -18.12
CA SER A 68 -29.30 -26.09 -18.11
C SER A 68 -30.23 -25.60 -19.24
N CYS A 69 -30.06 -24.36 -19.70
CA CYS A 69 -30.90 -23.71 -20.71
C CYS A 69 -30.13 -23.02 -21.86
N HIS A 70 -28.83 -22.76 -21.70
CA HIS A 70 -27.98 -22.01 -22.63
C HIS A 70 -26.70 -22.81 -22.93
N ASP A 71 -26.88 -23.95 -23.58
CA ASP A 71 -25.80 -24.81 -24.06
C ASP A 71 -25.81 -24.81 -25.60
N SER A 72 -24.76 -25.30 -26.24
CA SER A 72 -24.68 -25.34 -27.71
C SER A 72 -25.79 -26.20 -28.33
N ASP A 73 -26.28 -27.21 -27.61
CA ASP A 73 -27.42 -28.02 -28.05
C ASP A 73 -28.78 -27.40 -27.67
N LYS A 74 -28.81 -26.54 -26.64
CA LYS A 74 -30.03 -25.91 -26.12
C LYS A 74 -29.81 -24.42 -26.01
N VAL A 75 -30.02 -23.73 -27.12
CA VAL A 75 -29.81 -22.28 -27.25
C VAL A 75 -31.12 -21.53 -27.02
N LYS A 76 -31.71 -21.63 -25.81
CA LYS A 76 -32.94 -20.88 -25.51
C LYS A 76 -32.67 -19.38 -25.59
N GLY A 77 -33.60 -18.62 -26.17
CA GLY A 77 -33.41 -17.17 -26.34
C GLY A 77 -32.22 -16.77 -27.22
N GLY A 78 -31.65 -17.70 -28.01
CA GLY A 78 -30.55 -17.41 -28.92
C GLY A 78 -29.20 -17.18 -28.24
N LEU A 79 -29.05 -17.49 -26.95
CA LEU A 79 -27.82 -17.27 -26.19
C LEU A 79 -27.08 -18.60 -25.93
N ASP A 80 -25.79 -18.65 -26.27
CA ASP A 80 -24.86 -19.74 -25.98
C ASP A 80 -23.74 -19.22 -25.05
N VAL A 81 -23.60 -19.82 -23.87
CA VAL A 81 -22.60 -19.42 -22.86
C VAL A 81 -21.46 -20.43 -22.69
N THR A 82 -21.34 -21.39 -23.61
CA THR A 82 -20.32 -22.46 -23.54
C THR A 82 -18.91 -21.92 -23.79
N THR A 83 -18.79 -20.91 -24.64
CA THR A 83 -17.53 -20.25 -25.00
C THR A 83 -17.62 -18.75 -24.77
N TYR A 84 -16.47 -18.13 -24.51
CA TYR A 84 -16.39 -16.69 -24.29
C TYR A 84 -16.88 -15.90 -25.51
N THR A 85 -16.52 -16.33 -26.72
CA THR A 85 -16.93 -15.65 -27.95
C THR A 85 -18.45 -15.65 -28.12
N LYS A 86 -19.11 -16.80 -27.90
CA LYS A 86 -20.56 -16.91 -27.98
C LYS A 86 -21.28 -16.11 -26.91
N LEU A 87 -20.71 -16.06 -25.71
CA LEU A 87 -21.22 -15.20 -24.65
C LEU A 87 -21.19 -13.71 -25.06
N MET A 88 -20.13 -13.27 -25.74
CA MET A 88 -19.98 -11.89 -26.22
C MET A 88 -20.83 -11.57 -27.45
N GLU A 89 -21.14 -12.56 -28.31
CA GLU A 89 -22.13 -12.40 -29.39
C GLU A 89 -23.51 -12.01 -28.82
N GLY A 90 -23.80 -12.41 -27.58
CA GLY A 90 -25.07 -12.15 -26.92
C GLY A 90 -26.21 -13.00 -27.48
N GLY A 91 -27.41 -12.78 -26.96
CA GLY A 91 -28.61 -13.53 -27.35
C GLY A 91 -29.59 -12.72 -28.19
N GLY A 92 -30.84 -13.18 -28.23
CA GLY A 92 -31.94 -12.42 -28.85
C GLY A 92 -32.22 -11.06 -28.21
N SER A 93 -31.64 -10.78 -27.04
CA SER A 93 -31.68 -9.48 -26.36
C SER A 93 -30.63 -8.47 -26.89
N GLY A 94 -29.78 -8.89 -27.83
CA GLY A 94 -28.69 -8.09 -28.38
C GLY A 94 -27.32 -8.51 -27.84
N ALA A 95 -26.28 -7.90 -28.41
CA ALA A 95 -24.90 -8.08 -28.00
C ALA A 95 -24.63 -7.45 -26.62
N VAL A 96 -23.71 -8.04 -25.87
CA VAL A 96 -23.26 -7.58 -24.55
C VAL A 96 -21.99 -6.74 -24.62
#